data_AF-A0A0G0NAV3-F1
#
_entry.id   AF-A0A0G0NAV3-F1
#
_cell.length_a   1.000
_cell.length_b   1.000
_cell.length_c   1.000
_cell.angle_alpha   90.00
_cell.angle_beta   90.00
_cell.angle_gamma   90.00
#
_symmetry.space_group_name_H-M   'P 1'
#
loop_
_entity.id
_entity.type
_entity.pdbx_description
1 polymer ?
#
loop_
_entity_poly.entity_id
_entity_poly.type
_entity_poly.pdbx_seq_one_letter_code
_entity_poly.pdbx_strand_id
1 'polypeptide(L)'
;MNKNKLMKKLILLGLALPLLMMPIVALAEVPQVGLDAQGIIDLIISITEWFAIIVFALAVIFVLYAAFLFITAGGADEQIKTAKSVLLYGVIGIIVALLAYGVVPLIESFLS
;
A
#
# COMPACT_ATOMS: atom_id res chain seq x y z
N MET A 1 -29.19 -38.88 -30.59
CA MET A 1 -28.44 -37.61 -30.38
C MET A 1 -27.46 -37.43 -31.52
N ASN A 2 -27.56 -36.34 -32.29
CA ASN A 2 -26.80 -36.15 -33.53
C ASN A 2 -25.29 -35.98 -33.21
N LYS A 3 -24.42 -36.80 -33.82
CA LYS A 3 -22.96 -36.83 -33.55
C LYS A 3 -22.30 -35.45 -33.70
N ASN A 4 -22.80 -34.62 -34.62
CA ASN A 4 -22.31 -33.26 -34.83
C ASN A 4 -22.65 -32.32 -33.67
N LYS A 5 -23.75 -32.56 -32.95
CA LYS A 5 -24.15 -31.78 -31.78
C LYS A 5 -23.28 -32.11 -30.56
N LEU A 6 -22.81 -33.36 -30.47
CA LEU A 6 -21.87 -33.83 -29.44
C LEU A 6 -20.46 -33.28 -29.66
N MET A 7 -19.94 -33.35 -30.90
CA MET A 7 -18.62 -32.81 -31.22
C MET A 7 -18.55 -31.29 -31.01
N LYS A 8 -19.58 -30.53 -31.38
CA LYS A 8 -19.61 -29.08 -31.12
C LYS A 8 -19.58 -28.76 -29.62
N LYS A 9 -20.27 -29.53 -28.78
CA LYS A 9 -20.27 -29.35 -27.32
C LYS A 9 -18.92 -29.70 -26.69
N LEU A 10 -18.21 -30.71 -27.22
CA LEU A 10 -16.86 -31.05 -26.79
C LEU A 10 -15.82 -29.99 -27.19
N ILE A 11 -15.95 -29.41 -28.39
CA ILE A 11 -15.10 -28.29 -28.84
C ILE A 11 -15.34 -27.04 -27.98
N LEU A 12 -16.60 -26.72 -27.68
CA LEU A 12 -16.98 -25.64 -26.75
C LEU A 12 -16.44 -25.88 -25.33
N LEU A 13 -16.46 -27.12 -24.84
CA LEU A 13 -15.91 -27.48 -23.52
C LEU A 13 -14.38 -27.34 -23.47
N GLY A 14 -13.69 -27.75 -24.54
CA GLY A 14 -12.23 -27.64 -24.66
C GLY A 14 -11.72 -26.20 -24.75
N LEU A 15 -12.51 -25.28 -25.32
CA LEU A 15 -12.21 -23.85 -25.38
C LEU A 15 -12.59 -23.07 -24.11
N ALA A 16 -13.58 -23.56 -23.35
CA ALA A 16 -14.02 -22.92 -22.11
C ALA A 16 -13.09 -23.23 -20.90
N LEU A 17 -12.42 -24.38 -20.93
CA LEU A 17 -11.56 -24.82 -19.82
C LEU A 17 -10.36 -23.89 -19.54
N PRO A 18 -9.64 -23.34 -20.53
CA PRO A 18 -8.59 -22.34 -20.32
C PRO A 18 -9.13 -21.00 -19.79
N LEU A 19 -10.32 -20.56 -20.24
CA LEU A 19 -10.94 -19.30 -19.77
C LEU A 19 -11.32 -19.38 -18.28
N LEU A 20 -11.73 -20.56 -17.81
CA LEU A 20 -12.05 -20.77 -16.39
C LEU A 20 -10.80 -20.91 -15.50
N MET A 21 -9.62 -21.10 -16.10
CA MET A 21 -8.34 -21.12 -15.39
C MET A 21 -7.72 -19.72 -15.24
N MET A 22 -8.10 -18.74 -16.08
CA MET A 22 -7.62 -17.35 -15.96
C MET A 22 -7.79 -16.73 -14.55
N PRO A 23 -8.94 -16.89 -13.85
CA PRO A 23 -9.11 -16.36 -12.51
C PRO A 23 -8.16 -16.98 -11.48
N ILE A 24 -7.77 -18.23 -11.70
CA ILE A 24 -6.87 -18.96 -10.78
C ILE A 24 -5.42 -18.54 -11.01
N VAL A 25 -5.03 -18.28 -12.27
CA VAL A 25 -3.68 -17.78 -12.60
C VAL A 25 -3.48 -16.36 -12.06
N ALA A 26 -4.51 -15.50 -12.11
CA ALA A 26 -4.46 -14.16 -11.52
C ALA A 26 -4.28 -14.16 -9.98
N LEU A 27 -4.70 -15.24 -9.31
CA LEU A 27 -4.50 -15.43 -7.87
C LEU A 27 -3.23 -16.23 -7.54
N ALA A 28 -2.55 -16.79 -8.56
CA ALA A 28 -1.33 -17.58 -8.41
C ALA A 28 -0.06 -16.75 -8.63
N GLU A 29 -0.17 -15.44 -8.89
CA GLU A 29 0.93 -14.49 -8.73
C GLU A 29 1.32 -14.40 -7.24
N VAL A 30 2.04 -15.42 -6.78
CA VAL A 30 2.91 -15.29 -5.61
C VAL A 30 4.04 -14.37 -6.07
N PRO A 31 4.28 -13.22 -5.41
CA PRO A 31 5.43 -12.38 -5.70
C PRO A 31 6.67 -13.27 -5.62
N GLN A 32 7.30 -13.54 -6.77
CA GLN A 32 8.57 -14.25 -6.82
C GLN A 32 9.60 -13.28 -6.26
N VAL A 33 9.84 -13.32 -4.94
CA VAL A 33 10.98 -12.62 -4.34
C VAL A 33 12.23 -13.38 -4.77
N GLY A 34 12.73 -13.06 -5.96
CA GLY A 34 14.04 -13.49 -6.41
C GLY A 34 15.11 -12.91 -5.48
N LEU A 35 16.18 -13.66 -5.22
CA LEU A 35 17.39 -13.11 -4.59
C LEU A 35 18.28 -12.43 -5.64
N ASP A 36 17.68 -11.85 -6.67
CA ASP A 36 18.30 -10.94 -7.62
C ASP A 36 18.10 -9.49 -7.15
N ALA A 37 18.85 -8.55 -7.76
CA ALA A 37 18.81 -7.14 -7.36
C ALA A 37 17.37 -6.58 -7.39
N GLN A 38 16.54 -7.06 -8.32
CA GLN A 38 15.15 -6.66 -8.44
C GLN A 38 14.29 -7.15 -7.27
N GLY A 39 14.38 -8.42 -6.86
CA GLY A 39 13.60 -8.90 -5.73
C GLY A 39 13.98 -8.25 -4.39
N ILE A 40 15.23 -7.80 -4.23
CA ILE A 40 15.64 -6.97 -3.07
C ILE A 40 14.98 -5.58 -3.12
N ILE A 41 14.94 -4.95 -4.29
CA ILE A 41 14.25 -3.66 -4.48
C ILE A 41 12.76 -3.80 -4.19
N ASP A 42 12.10 -4.83 -4.73
CA ASP A 42 10.67 -5.07 -4.53
C ASP A 42 10.33 -5.31 -3.05
N LEU A 43 11.20 -6.01 -2.31
CA LEU A 43 11.07 -6.21 -0.87
C LEU A 43 11.20 -4.88 -0.10
N ILE A 44 12.15 -4.01 -0.47
CA ILE A 44 12.32 -2.68 0.14
C ILE A 44 11.09 -1.81 -0.14
N ILE A 45 10.58 -1.82 -1.37
CA ILE A 45 9.37 -1.07 -1.76
C ILE A 45 8.19 -1.56 -0.93
N SER A 46 7.97 -2.88 -0.86
CA SER A 46 6.87 -3.46 -0.09
C SER A 46 6.93 -3.05 1.38
N ILE A 47 8.09 -3.16 2.03
CA ILE A 47 8.27 -2.74 3.42
C ILE A 47 7.99 -1.24 3.58
N THR A 48 8.46 -0.42 2.64
CA THR A 48 8.26 1.04 2.66
C THR A 48 6.78 1.40 2.55
N GLU A 49 6.02 0.72 1.68
CA GLU A 49 4.58 0.94 1.51
C GLU A 49 3.80 0.59 2.79
N TRP A 50 4.08 -0.58 3.38
CA TRP A 50 3.45 -0.99 4.64
C TRP A 50 3.79 -0.01 5.77
N PHE A 51 5.04 0.44 5.85
CA PHE A 51 5.45 1.44 6.83
C PHE A 51 4.76 2.79 6.61
N ALA A 52 4.64 3.23 5.36
CA ALA A 52 3.96 4.48 5.00
C ALA A 52 2.49 4.47 5.45
N ILE A 53 1.77 3.36 5.26
CA ILE A 53 0.38 3.21 5.72
C ILE A 53 0.28 3.38 7.24
N ILE A 54 1.18 2.74 8.00
CA ILE A 54 1.21 2.83 9.47
C ILE A 54 1.49 4.27 9.91
N VAL A 55 2.49 4.92 9.31
CA VAL A 55 2.84 6.31 9.63
C VAL A 55 1.69 7.27 9.31
N PHE A 56 1.02 7.09 8.17
CA PHE A 56 -0.16 7.90 7.82
C PHE A 56 -1.29 7.72 8.82
N ALA A 57 -1.60 6.48 9.22
CA ALA A 57 -2.62 6.20 10.21
C ALA A 57 -2.29 6.87 11.56
N LEU A 58 -1.04 6.77 12.02
CA LEU A 58 -0.58 7.44 13.24
C LEU A 58 -0.64 8.97 13.12
N ALA A 59 -0.25 9.53 11.97
CA ALA A 59 -0.31 10.97 11.74
C ALA A 59 -1.74 11.50 11.88
N VAL A 60 -2.73 10.79 11.31
CA VAL A 60 -4.15 11.14 11.47
C VAL A 60 -4.56 11.12 12.94
N ILE A 61 -4.17 10.09 13.69
CA ILE A 61 -4.48 9.98 15.13
C ILE A 61 -3.88 11.16 15.92
N PHE A 62 -2.62 11.51 15.66
CA PHE A 62 -1.97 12.63 16.35
C PHE A 62 -2.59 13.98 16.00
N VAL A 63 -3.00 14.19 14.75
CA VAL A 63 -3.69 15.42 14.34
C VAL A 63 -5.04 15.52 15.05
N LEU A 64 -5.81 14.43 15.12
CA LEU A 64 -7.09 14.40 15.85
C LEU A 64 -6.88 14.62 17.35
N TYR A 65 -5.85 14.02 17.94
CA TYR A 65 -5.49 14.22 19.34
C TYR A 65 -5.10 15.67 19.63
N ALA A 66 -4.31 16.29 18.75
CA ALA A 66 -3.97 17.71 18.85
C ALA A 66 -5.21 18.61 18.75
N ALA A 67 -6.13 18.30 17.84
CA ALA A 67 -7.38 19.03 17.69
C ALA A 67 -8.25 18.91 18.95
N PHE A 68 -8.38 17.71 19.52
CA PHE A 68 -9.11 17.49 20.77
C PHE A 68 -8.50 18.31 21.91
N LEU A 69 -7.19 18.23 22.08
CA LEU A 69 -6.47 18.97 23.12
C LEU A 69 -6.63 20.49 22.95
N PHE A 70 -6.64 20.98 21.71
CA PHE A 70 -6.84 22.39 21.41
C PHE A 70 -8.24 22.88 21.82
N ILE A 71 -9.28 22.07 21.56
CA ILE A 71 -10.67 22.40 21.91
C ILE A 71 -10.89 22.29 23.42
N THR A 72 -10.36 21.26 24.08
CA THR A 72 -10.54 21.06 25.53
C THR A 72 -9.68 21.97 26.40
N ALA A 73 -8.67 22.63 25.84
CA ALA A 73 -7.77 23.51 26.58
C ALA A 73 -8.47 24.68 27.27
N GLY A 74 -9.65 25.12 26.78
CA GLY A 74 -10.46 26.14 27.45
C GLY A 74 -9.76 27.50 27.68
N GLY A 75 -8.69 27.79 26.92
CA GLY A 75 -7.86 28.99 27.10
C GLY A 75 -6.66 28.84 28.04
N ALA A 76 -6.41 27.65 28.59
CA ALA A 76 -5.20 27.39 29.36
C ALA A 76 -3.96 27.36 28.43
N ASP A 77 -3.09 28.36 28.55
CA ASP A 77 -1.91 28.53 27.70
C ASP A 77 -1.03 27.29 27.60
N GLU A 78 -0.88 26.55 28.70
CA GLU A 78 -0.06 25.35 28.77
C GLU A 78 -0.63 24.19 27.92
N GLN A 79 -1.96 24.03 27.93
CA GLN A 79 -2.64 23.04 27.10
C GLN A 79 -2.63 23.43 25.62
N ILE A 80 -2.79 24.73 25.31
CA ILE A 80 -2.69 25.25 23.94
C ILE A 80 -1.28 25.05 23.39
N LYS A 81 -0.25 25.30 24.19
CA LYS A 81 1.16 25.08 23.80
C LYS A 81 1.43 23.61 23.52
N THR A 82 0.89 22.72 24.34
CA THR A 82 0.98 21.27 24.14
C THR A 82 0.29 20.85 22.83
N ALA A 83 -0.94 21.31 22.58
CA ALA A 83 -1.68 21.01 21.35
C ALA A 83 -0.93 21.46 20.09
N LYS A 84 -0.36 22.67 20.11
CA LYS A 84 0.48 23.17 19.02
C LYS A 84 1.73 22.31 18.79
N SER A 85 2.35 21.83 19.87
CA SER A 85 3.55 21.01 19.78
C SER A 85 3.22 19.64 19.18
N VAL A 86 2.15 18.99 19.65
CA VAL A 86 1.66 17.71 19.08
C VAL A 86 1.31 17.87 17.59
N LEU A 87 0.62 18.95 17.23
CA LEU A 87 0.30 19.25 15.83
C LEU A 87 1.57 19.42 14.99
N LEU A 88 2.56 20.17 15.48
CA LEU A 88 3.84 20.38 14.80
C LEU A 88 4.57 19.05 14.55
N TYR A 89 4.66 18.18 15.57
CA TYR A 89 5.26 16.85 15.42
C TYR A 89 4.49 15.96 14.44
N GLY A 90 3.16 16.04 14.42
CA GLY A 90 2.33 15.35 13.42
C GLY A 90 2.64 15.81 12.00
N VAL A 91 2.74 17.12 11.78
CA VAL A 91 3.10 17.71 10.47
C VAL A 91 4.52 17.29 10.05
N ILE A 92 5.49 17.32 10.97
CA ILE A 92 6.86 16.88 10.70
C ILE A 92 6.87 15.39 10.29
N GLY A 93 6.09 14.54 10.95
CA GLY A 93 5.99 13.13 10.59
C GLY A 93 5.48 12.90 9.17
N ILE A 94 4.48 13.68 8.74
CA ILE A 94 3.97 13.63 7.35
C ILE A 94 5.05 14.08 6.36
N ILE A 95 5.76 15.18 6.66
CA ILE A 95 6.84 15.69 5.80
C ILE A 95 7.94 14.63 5.63
N VAL A 96 8.37 14.00 6.72
CA VAL A 96 9.40 12.95 6.67
C VAL A 96 8.93 11.74 5.85
N ALA A 97 7.66 11.33 5.99
CA ALA A 97 7.10 10.24 5.20
C ALA A 97 7.09 10.56 3.70
N LEU A 98 6.74 11.80 3.33
CA LEU A 98 6.77 12.25 1.92
C LEU A 98 8.20 12.28 1.37
N LEU A 99 9.18 12.72 2.17
CA LEU A 99 10.59 12.71 1.76
C LEU A 99 11.12 11.29 1.56
N ALA A 100 10.73 10.33 2.42
CA ALA A 100 11.11 8.93 2.28
C ALA A 100 10.59 8.33 0.96
N TYR A 101 9.38 8.71 0.54
CA TYR A 101 8.80 8.27 -0.74
C TYR A 101 9.62 8.74 -1.94
N GLY A 102 10.24 9.92 -1.87
CA GLY A 102 11.11 10.45 -2.91
C GLY A 102 12.46 9.73 -3.05
N VAL A 103 12.89 8.96 -2.05
CA VAL A 103 14.17 8.23 -2.08
C VAL A 103 14.07 6.93 -2.91
N VAL A 104 12.90 6.30 -2.94
CA VAL A 104 12.65 5.05 -3.69
C VAL A 104 13.01 5.17 -5.18
N PRO A 105 12.49 6.15 -5.95
CA PRO A 105 12.83 6.28 -7.37
C PRO A 105 14.29 6.68 -7.61
N LEU A 106 14.96 7.32 -6.64
CA LEU A 106 16.39 7.59 -6.74
C LEU A 106 17.17 6.28 -6.72
N ILE A 107 16.83 5.36 -5.82
CA ILE A 107 17.47 4.04 -5.72
C ILE A 107 17.26 3.25 -7.02
N GLU A 108 16.05 3.26 -7.57
CA GLU A 108 15.75 2.62 -8.86
C GLU A 108 16.63 3.18 -9.99
N SER A 109 16.78 4.50 -10.08
CA SER A 109 17.60 5.15 -11.10
C SER A 109 19.11 4.86 -10.99
N PHE A 110 19.62 4.48 -9.83
CA PHE A 110 21.03 4.11 -9.64
C PHE A 110 21.30 2.62 -9.88
N LEU A 111 20.26 1.77 -9.83
CA LEU A 111 20.36 0.32 -10.01
C LEU A 111 19.95 -0.14 -11.42
N SER A 112 19.22 0.69 -12.18
CA SER A 112 18.96 0.54 -13.62
C SER A 112 20.17 0.93 -14.47
#